data_AF-A0A9W3SHN6-F1
#
_entry.id   AF-A0A9W3SHN6-F1
#
_cell.length_a   1.000
_cell.length_b   1.000
_cell.length_c   1.000
_cell.angle_alpha   90.00
_cell.angle_beta   90.00
_cell.angle_gamma   90.00
#
_symmetry.space_group_name_H-M   'P 1'
#
loop_
_entity.id
_entity.type
_entity.pdbx_description
1 polymer ?
#
loop_
_entity_poly.entity_id
_entity_poly.type
_entity_poly.pdbx_seq_one_letter_code
_entity_poly.pdbx_strand_id
1 'polypeptide(L)' 'MASTMTPYFGIVVSLIAYGIGTLLFKHSKGFFLFTPLFVAMVLGIVFLKVGNFTFEEYNTGGKMISFFLEPV' A
#
# COMPACT_ATOMS: atom_id res chain seq x y z
N MET A 1 -5.06 0.56 -23.44
CA MET A 1 -4.28 -0.70 -23.42
C MET A 1 -4.44 -1.31 -22.05
N ALA A 2 -4.63 -2.63 -21.99
CA ALA A 2 -5.21 -3.33 -20.85
C ALA A 2 -4.44 -3.17 -19.52
N SER A 3 -5.16 -2.67 -18.52
CA SER A 3 -4.81 -2.68 -17.10
C SER A 3 -4.51 -4.11 -16.64
N THR A 4 -3.23 -4.50 -16.61
CA THR A 4 -2.83 -5.87 -16.24
C THR A 4 -2.81 -6.07 -14.71
N MET A 5 -3.11 -5.02 -13.93
CA MET A 5 -3.15 -5.10 -12.48
C MET A 5 -4.47 -5.69 -12.00
N THR A 6 -4.41 -6.94 -11.54
CA THR A 6 -5.54 -7.54 -10.83
C THR A 6 -5.69 -6.85 -9.47
N PRO A 7 -6.92 -6.61 -9.01
CA PRO A 7 -7.15 -5.97 -7.70
C PRO A 7 -6.47 -6.72 -6.54
N TYR A 8 -6.37 -8.05 -6.66
CA TYR A 8 -5.62 -8.91 -5.73
C TYR A 8 -4.14 -8.54 -5.62
N PHE A 9 -3.50 -8.18 -6.74
CA PHE A 9 -2.10 -7.77 -6.73
C PHE A 9 -1.91 -6.46 -5.95
N GLY A 10 -2.79 -5.47 -6.16
CA GLY A 10 -2.78 -4.21 -5.39
C GLY A 10 -2.97 -4.43 -3.89
N ILE A 11 -3.80 -5.41 -3.50
CA ILE A 11 -3.97 -5.80 -2.10
C ILE A 11 -2.65 -6.35 -1.53
N VAL A 12 -2.04 -7.33 -2.21
CA VAL A 12 -0.80 -7.97 -1.74
C VAL A 12 0.33 -6.96 -1.61
N VAL A 13 0.50 -6.06 -2.59
CA VAL A 13 1.50 -4.98 -2.51
C VAL A 13 1.25 -4.08 -1.31
N SER A 14 0.00 -3.68 -1.06
CA SER A 14 -0.34 -2.83 0.08
C SER A 14 -0.05 -3.51 1.42
N LEU A 15 -0.35 -4.80 1.55
CA LEU A 15 -0.07 -5.59 2.75
C LEU A 15 1.44 -5.74 3.00
N ILE A 16 2.22 -5.99 1.94
CA ILE A 16 3.69 -6.07 2.04
C ILE A 16 4.26 -4.71 2.43
N ALA A 17 3.80 -3.63 1.80
CA ALA A 17 4.27 -2.27 2.09
C ALA A 17 3.96 -1.86 3.55
N TYR A 18 2.77 -2.20 4.04
CA TYR A 18 2.40 -2.02 5.45
C TYR A 18 3.26 -2.88 6.38
N GLY A 19 3.49 -4.15 6.04
CA GLY A 19 4.37 -5.06 6.77
C GLY A 19 5.79 -4.51 6.92
N ILE A 20 6.40 -4.03 5.84
CA ILE A 20 7.70 -3.36 5.86
C ILE A 20 7.65 -2.13 6.78
N GLY A 21 6.59 -1.33 6.68
CA GLY A 21 6.35 -0.20 7.57
C GLY A 21 6.31 -0.58 9.05
N THR A 22 5.63 -1.66 9.42
CA THR A 22 5.60 -2.16 10.82
C THR A 22 6.97 -2.60 11.33
N LEU A 23 7.76 -3.26 10.49
CA LEU A 23 9.12 -3.68 10.85
C LEU A 23 10.02 -2.46 11.07
N LEU A 24 9.96 -1.48 10.16
CA LEU A 24 10.71 -0.23 10.27
C LEU A 24 10.27 0.60 11.49
N PHE A 25 8.98 0.66 11.77
CA PHE A 25 8.44 1.36 12.94
C PHE A 25 8.98 0.77 14.25
N LYS A 26 8.99 -0.56 14.34
CA LYS A 26 9.50 -1.31 15.49
C LYS A 26 11.01 -1.12 15.65
N HIS A 27 11.75 -1.16 14.54
CA HIS A 27 13.21 -0.95 14.56
C HIS A 27 13.58 0.48 14.97
N SER A 28 12.77 1.46 14.56
CA SER A 28 13.04 2.88 14.77
C SER A 28 12.50 3.44 16.09
N LYS A 29 12.10 2.57 17.04
CA LYS A 29 11.61 2.93 18.38
C LYS A 29 10.46 3.95 18.38
N GLY A 30 9.51 3.81 17.45
CA GLY A 30 8.31 4.65 17.42
C GLY A 30 8.47 5.99 16.70
N PHE A 31 9.45 6.11 15.80
CA PHE A 31 9.59 7.29 14.95
C PHE A 31 8.34 7.49 14.06
N PHE A 32 7.73 8.67 14.15
CA PHE A 32 6.44 8.99 13.53
C PHE A 32 6.41 8.80 11.99
N LEU A 33 7.52 9.09 11.30
CA LEU A 33 7.60 8.92 9.84
C LEU A 33 7.71 7.45 9.41
N PHE A 34 8.13 6.55 10.29
CA PHE A 34 8.12 5.11 10.00
C PHE A 34 6.80 4.46 10.37
N THR A 35 5.75 5.24 10.65
CA THR A 35 4.42 4.66 10.86
C THR A 35 4.04 3.78 9.68
N PRO A 36 3.48 2.59 9.93
CA PRO A 36 3.17 1.63 8.87
C PRO A 36 2.34 2.22 7.72
N LEU A 37 1.40 3.09 8.08
CA LEU A 37 0.54 3.80 7.14
C LEU A 37 1.32 4.73 6.22
N PHE A 38 2.23 5.55 6.78
CA PHE A 38 3.03 6.50 6.01
C PHE A 38 4.01 5.78 5.08
N VAL A 39 4.68 4.75 5.59
CA VAL A 39 5.60 3.93 4.78
C VAL A 39 4.85 3.25 3.64
N ALA A 40 3.67 2.67 3.91
CA ALA A 40 2.86 2.05 2.88
C ALA A 40 2.44 3.04 1.78
N MET A 41 2.09 4.28 2.15
CA MET A 41 1.77 5.35 1.20
C MET A 41 2.97 5.69 0.31
N VAL A 42 4.15 5.93 0.90
CA VAL A 42 5.36 6.29 0.14
C VAL A 42 5.77 5.15 -0.78
N LEU A 43 5.80 3.91 -0.28
CA LEU A 43 6.13 2.73 -1.08
C LEU A 43 5.10 2.50 -2.20
N GLY A 44 3.81 2.73 -1.95
CA GLY A 44 2.76 2.65 -2.96
C GLY A 44 2.95 3.66 -4.08
N ILE A 45 3.28 4.92 -3.76
CA ILE A 45 3.56 5.96 -4.76
C ILE A 45 4.79 5.59 -5.61
N VAL A 46 5.86 5.11 -4.98
CA VAL A 46 7.07 4.66 -5.70
C VAL A 46 6.74 3.46 -6.59
N PHE A 47 5.95 2.51 -6.10
CA PHE A 47 5.52 1.33 -6.86
C PHE A 47 4.74 1.72 -8.11
N LEU A 48 3.76 2.62 -7.98
CA LEU A 48 2.98 3.15 -9.11
C LEU A 48 3.89 3.80 -10.16
N LYS A 49 4.87 4.60 -9.71
CA LYS A 49 5.79 5.31 -10.60
C LYS A 49 6.75 4.39 -11.33
N VAL A 50 7.29 3.37 -10.66
CA VAL A 50 8.21 2.39 -11.27
C VAL A 50 7.44 1.45 -12.20
N GLY A 51 6.26 0.99 -11.77
CA GLY A 51 5.41 0.10 -12.54
C GLY A 51 4.63 0.77 -13.68
N ASN A 52 4.66 2.10 -13.78
CA ASN A 52 3.83 2.90 -14.70
C ASN A 52 2.33 2.58 -14.60
N PHE A 53 1.87 2.22 -13.41
CA PHE A 53 0.46 1.95 -13.14
C PHE A 53 -0.29 3.23 -12.83
N THR A 54 -1.56 3.26 -13.22
CA THR A 54 -2.43 4.36 -12.84
C THR A 54 -2.89 4.19 -11.39
N PHE A 55 -3.17 5.31 -10.72
CA PHE A 55 -3.71 5.28 -9.36
C PHE A 55 -5.06 4.55 -9.31
N GLU A 56 -5.91 4.68 -10.33
CA GLU A 56 -7.22 4.00 -10.35
C GLU A 56 -7.11 2.47 -10.30
N GLU A 57 -6.19 1.90 -11.07
CA GLU A 57 -5.95 0.44 -11.09
C GLU A 57 -5.54 -0.07 -9.71
N TYR A 58 -4.64 0.65 -9.03
CA TYR A 58 -4.17 0.30 -7.70
C TYR A 58 -5.23 0.56 -6.61
N ASN A 59 -5.97 1.68 -6.73
CA ASN A 59 -7.02 2.06 -5.80
C ASN A 59 -8.19 1.07 -5.80
N THR A 60 -8.37 0.29 -6.87
CA THR A 60 -9.35 -0.79 -6.90
C THR A 60 -9.04 -1.86 -5.83
N GLY A 61 -7.76 -2.20 -5.65
CA GLY A 61 -7.31 -3.05 -4.53
C GLY A 61 -7.40 -2.33 -3.17
N GLY A 62 -7.02 -1.05 -3.13
CA GLY A 62 -7.08 -0.22 -1.93
C GLY A 62 -8.49 -0.03 -1.36
N LYS A 63 -9.51 0.09 -2.21
CA LYS A 63 -10.92 0.15 -1.81
C LYS A 63 -11.39 -1.12 -1.11
N MET A 64 -10.94 -2.29 -1.57
CA MET A 64 -11.25 -3.54 -0.87
C MET A 64 -10.58 -3.60 0.50
N ILE A 65 -9.32 -3.17 0.63
CA ILE A 65 -8.68 -3.06 1.95
C ILE A 65 -9.46 -2.08 2.83
N SER A 66 -9.83 -0.92 2.30
CA SER A 66 -10.58 0.11 3.03
C SER A 66 -11.90 -0.43 3.54
N PHE A 67 -12.61 -1.24 2.75
CA PHE A 67 -13.84 -1.92 3.17
C PHE A 67 -13.63 -2.86 4.37
N PHE A 68 -12.46 -3.51 4.51
CA PHE A 68 -12.12 -4.31 5.71
C PHE A 68 -11.69 -3.46 6.91
N LEU A 69 -11.26 -2.22 6.68
CA LEU A 69 -10.77 -1.30 7.72
C LEU A 69 -11.84 -0.34 8.24
N GLU A 70 -12.83 -0.01 7.40
CA GLU A 70 -14.01 0.74 7.80
C GLU A 70 -14.75 -0.06 8.86
N PRO A 71 -15.09 0.55 10.01
CA PRO A 71 -15.91 -0.13 11.00
C PRO A 71 -17.28 -0.39 10.37
N VAL A 72 -17.66 -1.67 10.29
CA VAL A 72 -19.04 -2.07 10.01
C VAL A 72 -19.99 -1.54 11.09
#